data_AF-A0A0U1CWL3-F1
#
_entry.id   AF-A0A0U1CWL3-F1
#
_cell.length_a   1.000
_cell.length_b   1.000
_cell.length_c   1.000
_cell.angle_alpha   90.00
_cell.angle_beta   90.00
_cell.angle_gamma   90.00
#
_symmetry.space_group_name_H-M   'P 1'
#
loop_
_entity.id
_entity.type
_entity.pdbx_description
1 polymer ?
#
loop_
_entity_poly.entity_id
_entity_poly.type
_entity_poly.pdbx_seq_one_letter_code
_entity_poly.pdbx_strand_id
1 'polypeptide(L)' 'MEVLARGTAWLDTGTFDSLLDASDFVRTIERRQGLKIGVPEEIAWRAGFINDDQLAARAKELPKSGYGDYLMELLSRK' A
#
# COMPACT_ATOMS: atom_id res chain seq x y z
N MET A 1 18.45 14.80 -15.52
CA MET A 1 17.03 15.03 -15.19
C MET A 1 16.33 13.73 -15.44
N GLU A 2 15.76 13.10 -14.41
CA GLU A 2 14.94 11.90 -14.61
C GLU A 2 13.52 12.32 -14.97
N VAL A 3 12.97 11.71 -16.02
CA VAL A 3 11.63 12.02 -16.52
C VAL A 3 10.73 10.84 -16.18
N LEU A 4 9.60 11.12 -15.53
CA LEU A 4 8.58 10.11 -15.27
C LEU A 4 7.98 9.64 -16.59
N ALA A 5 7.98 8.33 -16.80
CA ALA A 5 7.43 7.74 -18.01
C ALA A 5 5.93 8.00 -18.13
N ARG A 6 5.43 7.98 -19.37
CA ARG A 6 3.99 8.03 -19.62
C ARG A 6 3.31 6.86 -18.88
N GLY A 7 2.23 7.17 -18.15
CA GLY A 7 1.51 6.21 -17.32
C GLY A 7 1.83 6.31 -15.83
N THR A 8 2.84 7.08 -15.44
CA THR A 8 3.05 7.44 -14.03
C THR A 8 2.04 8.50 -13.59
N ALA A 9 1.40 8.26 -12.45
CA ALA A 9 0.62 9.28 -11.76
C ALA A 9 1.50 9.99 -10.73
N TRP A 10 1.54 11.32 -10.80
CA TRP A 10 2.12 12.18 -9.76
C TRP A 10 1.00 13.08 -9.25
N LEU A 11 0.72 13.00 -7.96
CA LEU A 11 -0.41 13.63 -7.30
C LEU A 11 0.09 14.45 -6.12
N ASP A 12 -0.48 15.63 -5.92
CA ASP A 12 -0.25 16.45 -4.75
C ASP A 12 -1.56 16.63 -3.96
N THR A 13 -1.46 16.71 -2.65
CA THR A 13 -2.62 16.89 -1.76
C THR A 13 -2.66 18.32 -1.20
N GLY A 14 -2.29 19.30 -2.03
CA GLY A 14 -2.17 20.71 -1.62
C GLY A 14 -3.52 21.42 -1.42
N THR A 15 -4.61 20.90 -1.96
CA THR A 15 -5.98 21.41 -1.77
C THR A 15 -6.92 20.29 -1.34
N PHE A 16 -8.12 20.65 -0.84
CA PHE A 16 -9.15 19.66 -0.51
C PHE A 16 -9.58 18.85 -1.74
N ASP A 17 -9.71 19.50 -2.89
CA ASP A 17 -10.08 18.83 -4.14
C ASP A 17 -8.95 17.89 -4.60
N SER A 18 -7.69 18.34 -4.58
CA SER A 18 -6.57 17.49 -5.01
C SER A 18 -6.31 16.31 -4.06
N LEU A 19 -6.58 16.48 -2.76
CA LEU A 19 -6.58 15.38 -1.80
C LEU A 19 -7.69 14.35 -2.10
N LEU A 20 -8.89 14.80 -2.44
CA LEU A 20 -9.99 13.91 -2.79
C LEU A 20 -9.68 13.12 -4.06
N ASP A 21 -9.18 13.80 -5.10
CA ASP A 21 -8.75 13.17 -6.35
C ASP A 21 -7.66 12.12 -6.11
N ALA A 22 -6.67 12.44 -5.28
CA ALA A 22 -5.61 11.50 -4.94
C ALA A 22 -6.13 10.28 -4.17
N SER A 23 -7.05 10.50 -3.24
CA SER A 23 -7.71 9.44 -2.47
C SER A 23 -8.53 8.52 -3.38
N ASP A 24 -9.28 9.08 -4.32
CA ASP A 24 -10.09 8.32 -5.27
C ASP A 24 -9.24 7.53 -6.26
N PHE A 25 -8.11 8.10 -6.71
CA PHE A 25 -7.13 7.41 -7.53
C PHE A 25 -6.58 6.17 -6.81
N VAL A 26 -6.05 6.34 -5.58
CA VAL A 26 -5.52 5.23 -4.77
C VAL A 26 -6.59 4.16 -4.56
N ARG A 27 -7.79 4.56 -4.11
CA ARG A 27 -8.91 3.63 -3.85
C ARG A 27 -9.27 2.81 -5.10
N THR A 28 -9.26 3.42 -6.27
CA THR A 28 -9.62 2.76 -7.53
C THR A 28 -8.58 1.74 -7.94
N ILE A 29 -7.30 2.10 -7.85
CA ILE A 29 -6.19 1.21 -8.21
C ILE A 29 -6.13 0.02 -7.23
N GLU A 30 -6.22 0.26 -5.92
CA GLU A 30 -6.18 -0.82 -4.92
C GLU A 30 -7.30 -1.83 -5.14
N ARG A 31 -8.53 -1.36 -5.36
CA ARG A 31 -9.68 -2.25 -5.59
C ARG A 31 -9.55 -3.08 -6.85
N ARG A 32 -8.91 -2.56 -7.90
CA ARG A 32 -8.79 -3.26 -9.18
C ARG A 32 -7.62 -4.24 -9.21
N GLN A 33 -6.55 -3.95 -8.48
CA GLN A 33 -5.34 -4.78 -8.45
C GLN A 33 -5.30 -5.77 -7.27
N GLY A 34 -6.09 -5.53 -6.21
CA GLY A 34 -6.02 -6.35 -4.99
C GLY A 34 -4.69 -6.21 -4.26
N LEU A 35 -4.02 -5.07 -4.45
CA LEU A 35 -2.76 -4.65 -3.82
C LEU A 35 -2.94 -3.28 -3.20
N LYS A 36 -2.18 -2.99 -2.14
CA LYS A 36 -2.21 -1.68 -1.48
C LYS A 36 -1.04 -0.80 -1.89
N ILE A 37 -1.28 0.51 -1.93
CA ILE A 37 -0.26 1.51 -2.29
C ILE A 37 0.32 2.11 -1.01
N GLY A 38 1.66 2.23 -0.94
CA GLY A 38 2.33 2.92 0.16
C GLY A 38 2.31 2.16 1.48
N VAL A 39 2.50 0.83 1.45
CA VAL A 39 2.54 -0.06 2.63
C VAL A 39 3.98 -0.27 3.09
N PRO A 40 4.46 0.39 4.17
CA PRO A 40 5.85 0.28 4.60
C PRO A 40 6.21 -1.14 5.08
N GLU A 41 5.26 -1.85 5.70
CA GLU A 41 5.48 -3.20 6.22
C GLU A 41 5.74 -4.20 5.09
N GLU A 42 5.01 -4.10 3.98
CA GLU A 42 5.24 -4.94 2.80
C GLU A 42 6.62 -4.66 2.19
N ILE A 43 7.00 -3.38 2.05
CA ILE A 43 8.31 -3.02 1.52
C ILE A 43 9.42 -3.54 2.44
N ALA A 44 9.30 -3.36 3.76
CA ALA A 44 10.27 -3.85 4.73
C ALA A 44 10.39 -5.37 4.70
N TRP A 45 9.27 -6.10 4.60
CA TRP A 45 9.26 -7.56 4.51
C TRP A 45 9.89 -8.06 3.21
N ARG A 46 9.51 -7.51 2.06
CA ARG A 46 10.09 -7.87 0.75
C ARG A 46 11.57 -7.53 0.64
N ALA A 47 12.01 -6.46 1.31
CA ALA A 47 13.43 -6.08 1.40
C ALA A 47 14.23 -6.91 2.43
N GLY A 48 13.57 -7.77 3.21
CA GLY A 48 14.21 -8.61 4.23
C GLY A 48 14.57 -7.88 5.52
N PHE A 49 14.04 -6.68 5.75
CA PHE A 49 14.22 -5.95 7.02
C PHE A 49 13.40 -6.54 8.16
N ILE A 50 12.28 -7.21 7.85
CA ILE A 50 11.49 -7.99 8.80
C ILE A 50 11.15 -9.37 8.22
N ASN A 51 10.97 -10.35 9.09
CA ASN A 51 10.61 -11.71 8.70
C ASN A 51 9.08 -11.94 8.75
N ASP A 52 8.66 -13.15 8.35
CA ASP A 52 7.24 -13.54 8.29
C ASP A 52 6.53 -13.39 9.65
N ASP A 53 7.18 -13.78 10.76
CA ASP A 53 6.61 -13.68 12.11
C ASP A 53 6.40 -12.23 12.55
N GLN A 54 7.35 -11.36 12.21
CA GLN A 54 7.27 -9.93 12.49
C GLN A 54 6.16 -9.26 11.67
N LEU A 55 6.00 -9.63 10.40
CA LEU A 55 4.90 -9.14 9.57
C LEU A 55 3.55 -9.60 10.12
N ALA A 56 3.44 -10.89 10.48
CA ALA A 56 2.22 -11.45 11.06
C ALA A 56 1.86 -10.79 12.40
N ALA A 57 2.84 -10.48 13.25
CA ALA A 57 2.62 -9.77 14.50
C ALA A 57 2.04 -8.37 14.26
N ARG A 58 2.61 -7.60 13.31
CA ARG A 58 2.09 -6.28 12.92
C ARG A 58 0.69 -6.34 12.34
N ALA A 59 0.42 -7.32 11.49
CA ALA A 59 -0.89 -7.52 10.89
C ALA A 59 -2.00 -7.71 11.95
N LYS A 60 -1.71 -8.46 13.02
CA LYS A 60 -2.66 -8.70 14.13
C LYS A 60 -3.00 -7.45 14.95
N GLU A 61 -2.13 -6.43 14.95
CA GLU A 61 -2.38 -5.15 15.63
C GLU A 61 -3.35 -4.25 14.84
N LEU A 62 -3.65 -4.58 13.58
CA LEU A 62 -4.43 -3.74 12.64
C LEU A 62 -5.73 -4.40 12.12
N PRO A 63 -6.63 -4.92 12.99
CA PRO A 63 -7.77 -5.73 12.54
C PRO A 63 -8.95 -4.94 11.95
N LYS A 64 -9.03 -3.62 12.16
CA LYS A 64 -10.29 -2.86 11.92
C LYS A 64 -10.48 -2.33 10.50
N SER A 65 -9.43 -2.27 9.68
CA SER A 65 -9.45 -1.58 8.39
C SER A 65 -9.29 -2.49 7.16
N GLY A 66 -9.22 -3.82 7.38
CA GLY A 66 -8.82 -4.79 6.34
C GLY A 66 -7.33 -4.69 5.95
N TYR A 67 -6.57 -3.75 6.55
CA TYR A 67 -5.13 -3.63 6.33
C TYR A 67 -4.37 -4.80 6.95
N GLY A 68 -4.74 -5.23 8.17
CA GLY A 68 -4.18 -6.43 8.78
C GLY A 68 -4.43 -7.68 7.94
N ASP A 69 -5.64 -7.83 7.40
CA ASP A 69 -5.99 -8.97 6.52
C ASP A 69 -5.12 -8.98 5.25
N TYR A 70 -4.92 -7.81 4.63
CA TYR A 70 -4.00 -7.66 3.50
C TYR A 70 -2.58 -8.11 3.84
N LEU A 71 -2.04 -7.69 4.99
CA LEU A 71 -0.69 -8.09 5.41
C LEU A 71 -0.59 -9.61 5.66
N MET A 72 -1.63 -10.22 6.23
CA MET A 72 -1.68 -11.68 6.40
C MET A 72 -1.76 -12.40 5.06
N GLU A 73 -2.49 -11.84 4.10
CA GLU A 73 -2.60 -12.40 2.75
C GLU A 73 -1.27 -12.36 1.98
N LEU A 74 -0.42 -11.36 2.23
CA LEU A 74 0.93 -11.34 1.63
C LEU A 74 1.75 -12.58 2.00
N LEU A 75 1.59 -13.10 3.22
CA LEU A 75 2.29 -14.32 3.67
C LEU A 75 1.78 -15.58 2.98
N SER A 76 0.53 -15.61 2.52
CA SER A 76 -0.07 -16.77 1.83
C SER A 76 0.20 -16.77 0.33
N ARG A 77 0.45 -15.61 -0.29
CA ARG A 77 0.73 -15.43 -1.72
C ARG A 77 2.21 -15.65 -2.11
N LYS A 78 3.00 -16.30 -1.24
CA LYS A 78 4.46 -16.46 -1.39
C LYS A 78 4.85 -17.22 -2.66
#